data_AF-A0A942AVN4-F1
#
_entry.id   AF-A0A942AVN4-F1
#
_cell.length_a   1.000
_cell.length_b   1.000
_cell.length_c   1.000
_cell.angle_alpha   90.00
_cell.angle_beta   90.00
_cell.angle_gamma   90.00
#
_symmetry.space_group_name_H-M   'P 1'
#
loop_
_entity.id
_entity.type
_entity.pdbx_description
1 polymer ?
#
loop_
_entity_poly.entity_id
_entity_poly.type
_entity_poly.pdbx_seq_one_letter_code
_entity_poly.pdbx_strand_id
1 'polypeptide(L)'
;MFWSKKIGVYLMCLGSALLITIQGKGEKRLANESLPEGFLRITEREYIPEVCRFMFRDHEPPEVMFDEKERSFYVNEPLQVRLTRKKELLLRFYSPRSIQNVTIWAYLQEGGERVRLMEFEVIWPFLEFRRLLPFGNKDYKYYTAEGKAVLLNPKTKIGELKLEIECKDPLYVQMTSSPCHWKIAFGAYCGENWSPLLPAHAREAVAISLNLSSLFASQEFLQEIDRYRGKLYLDNSKTVINIDELFTQIFSLKMLRYVHVIGRNGVGGNNIMGLNEWCYLEHYPDDECKAHTIFHEFAHCMGYNHSGNMTYINGLGKGWVALCSELYAQLCIDQKLPVYSRHFLCTRQCNNRYGGDLYVQKKTKRKK
;
A
#
# COMPACT_ATOMS: atom_id res chain seq x y z
N MET A 1 -41.33 -55.89 -8.54
CA MET A 1 -40.09 -56.60 -8.92
C MET A 1 -38.94 -56.02 -8.10
N PHE A 2 -38.18 -56.93 -7.48
CA PHE A 2 -37.01 -56.75 -6.61
C PHE A 2 -35.95 -55.80 -7.24
N TRP A 3 -35.07 -55.13 -6.50
CA TRP A 3 -33.98 -55.71 -5.71
C TRP A 3 -33.52 -54.80 -4.56
N SER A 4 -33.31 -55.40 -3.39
CA SER A 4 -32.61 -54.81 -2.24
C SER A 4 -31.10 -54.74 -2.50
N LYS A 5 -30.43 -53.65 -2.11
CA LYS A 5 -28.98 -53.65 -1.87
C LYS A 5 -28.74 -53.85 -0.38
N LYS A 6 -28.25 -55.03 -0.02
CA LYS A 6 -27.80 -55.39 1.33
C LYS A 6 -26.66 -54.47 1.77
N ILE A 7 -26.86 -53.77 2.89
CA ILE A 7 -25.77 -53.16 3.66
C ILE A 7 -25.17 -54.30 4.48
N GLY A 8 -23.99 -54.78 4.09
CA GLY A 8 -23.24 -55.76 4.88
C GLY A 8 -22.51 -55.03 6.00
N VAL A 9 -22.93 -55.23 7.25
CA VAL A 9 -22.17 -54.84 8.44
C VAL A 9 -21.39 -56.08 8.88
N TYR A 10 -20.07 -56.06 8.75
CA TYR A 10 -19.20 -57.07 9.35
C TYR A 10 -18.74 -56.57 10.71
N LEU A 11 -19.21 -57.21 11.79
CA LEU A 11 -18.67 -57.05 13.13
C LEU A 11 -17.58 -58.13 13.32
N MET A 12 -16.30 -57.73 13.31
CA MET A 12 -15.25 -58.58 13.86
C MET A 12 -14.82 -57.99 15.20
N CYS A 13 -15.09 -58.72 16.28
CA CYS A 13 -14.56 -58.43 17.60
C CYS A 13 -13.28 -59.24 17.81
N LEU A 14 -12.12 -58.59 17.73
CA LEU A 14 -10.86 -59.05 18.30
C LEU A 14 -10.21 -57.85 18.99
N GLY A 15 -10.04 -57.96 20.32
CA GLY A 15 -9.16 -57.14 21.17
C GLY A 15 -9.01 -55.64 20.83
N SER A 16 -9.71 -54.79 21.60
CA SER A 16 -9.37 -53.38 21.84
C SER A 16 -9.03 -52.50 20.61
N ALA A 17 -9.90 -52.49 19.60
CA ALA A 17 -10.14 -51.33 18.72
C ALA A 17 -11.38 -51.62 17.85
N LEU A 18 -12.41 -50.77 17.92
CA LEU A 18 -13.58 -50.89 17.06
C LEU A 18 -13.31 -50.15 15.74
N LEU A 19 -12.93 -50.87 14.68
CA LEU A 19 -12.82 -50.31 13.34
C LEU A 19 -14.17 -50.49 12.61
N ILE A 20 -14.89 -49.38 12.41
CA ILE A 20 -16.08 -49.34 11.55
C ILE A 20 -15.66 -48.69 10.23
N THR A 21 -15.46 -49.50 9.18
CA THR A 21 -15.29 -49.00 7.81
C THR A 21 -16.64 -48.88 7.12
N ILE A 22 -17.11 -47.65 6.92
CA ILE A 22 -18.23 -47.33 6.03
C ILE A 22 -17.65 -46.91 4.69
N GLN A 23 -17.83 -47.71 3.63
CA GLN A 23 -17.55 -47.28 2.26
C GLN A 23 -18.69 -46.36 1.78
N GLY A 24 -18.57 -45.08 2.08
CA GLY A 24 -19.31 -43.98 1.47
C GLY A 24 -18.33 -42.88 1.06
N LYS A 25 -18.57 -42.23 -0.08
CA LYS A 25 -17.74 -41.15 -0.63
C LYS A 25 -17.30 -40.13 0.44
N GLY A 26 -16.02 -40.17 0.80
CA GLY A 26 -15.16 -38.99 0.85
C GLY A 26 -15.32 -37.92 1.95
N GLU A 27 -16.22 -38.03 2.92
CA GLU A 27 -16.20 -37.13 4.09
C GLU A 27 -15.48 -37.78 5.27
N LYS A 28 -14.20 -37.44 5.46
CA LYS A 28 -13.50 -37.72 6.71
C LYS A 28 -14.07 -36.84 7.81
N ARG A 29 -15.01 -37.39 8.59
CA ARG A 29 -15.36 -36.82 9.91
C ARG A 29 -14.14 -36.88 10.83
N LEU A 30 -13.75 -35.74 11.38
CA LEU A 30 -12.70 -35.59 12.38
C LEU A 30 -13.02 -36.45 13.61
N ALA A 31 -12.17 -37.43 13.91
CA ALA A 31 -12.21 -38.17 15.16
C ALA A 31 -11.38 -37.44 16.23
N ASN A 32 -12.06 -36.90 17.23
CA ASN A 32 -11.72 -36.76 18.65
C ASN A 32 -10.25 -36.71 19.15
N GLU A 33 -9.41 -35.89 18.52
CA GLU A 33 -8.41 -35.08 19.25
C GLU A 33 -8.71 -33.62 18.90
N SER A 34 -8.88 -32.73 19.87
CA SER A 34 -9.18 -31.32 19.61
C SER A 34 -7.97 -30.66 18.97
N LEU A 35 -7.89 -30.70 17.63
CA LEU A 35 -6.82 -30.05 16.88
C LEU A 35 -6.64 -28.61 17.37
N PRO A 36 -5.39 -28.15 17.55
CA PRO A 36 -5.12 -26.78 17.97
C PRO A 36 -5.67 -25.78 16.95
N GLU A 37 -6.01 -24.59 17.42
CA GLU A 37 -6.46 -23.50 16.56
C GLU A 37 -5.26 -22.89 15.83
N GLY A 38 -5.39 -22.74 14.51
CA GLY A 38 -4.32 -22.21 13.66
C GLY A 38 -4.39 -20.70 13.45
N PHE A 39 -5.44 -20.06 13.95
CA PHE A 39 -5.55 -18.60 13.93
C PHE A 39 -4.46 -17.95 14.79
N LEU A 40 -3.86 -16.87 14.27
CA LEU A 40 -2.84 -16.12 14.99
C LEU A 40 -3.31 -14.70 15.28
N ARG A 41 -3.29 -14.30 16.55
CA ARG A 41 -3.42 -12.90 16.97
C ARG A 41 -2.04 -12.30 17.18
N ILE A 42 -1.78 -11.17 16.53
CA ILE A 42 -0.53 -10.43 16.57
C ILE A 42 -0.78 -9.14 17.36
N THR A 43 -0.28 -9.13 18.58
CA THR A 43 -0.20 -7.96 19.47
C THR A 43 1.21 -7.37 19.38
N GLU A 44 1.48 -6.29 20.12
CA GLU A 44 2.82 -5.69 20.17
C GLU A 44 3.92 -6.68 20.59
N ARG A 45 3.58 -7.69 21.41
CA ARG A 45 4.55 -8.68 21.92
C ARG A 45 5.07 -9.64 20.85
N GLU A 46 4.32 -9.81 19.76
CA GLU A 46 4.68 -10.72 18.68
C GLU A 46 5.61 -10.06 17.64
N TYR A 47 5.88 -8.75 17.75
CA TYR A 47 6.85 -8.05 16.90
C TYR A 47 8.28 -8.24 17.37
N ILE A 48 8.79 -9.46 17.15
CA ILE A 48 10.17 -9.84 17.42
C ILE A 48 11.04 -9.78 16.15
N PRO A 49 12.37 -9.55 16.26
CA PRO A 49 13.26 -9.38 15.11
C PRO A 49 13.26 -10.52 14.07
N GLU A 50 12.88 -11.73 14.49
CA GLU A 50 12.80 -12.93 13.66
C GLU A 50 11.66 -12.86 12.63
N VAL A 51 10.57 -12.16 12.95
CA VAL A 51 9.36 -12.08 12.12
C VAL A 51 9.07 -10.67 11.63
N CYS A 52 9.74 -9.65 12.15
CA CYS A 52 9.42 -8.25 11.94
C CYS A 52 10.67 -7.44 11.57
N ARG A 53 10.56 -6.61 10.53
CA ARG A 53 11.57 -5.65 10.09
C ARG A 53 10.89 -4.35 9.66
N PHE A 54 11.60 -3.24 9.76
CA PHE A 54 11.14 -1.97 9.19
C PHE A 54 11.83 -1.72 7.85
N MET A 55 11.03 -1.46 6.82
CA MET A 55 11.48 -1.06 5.49
C MET A 55 12.04 0.37 5.53
N PHE A 56 12.90 0.69 4.57
CA PHE A 56 13.53 1.99 4.40
C PHE A 56 14.29 2.48 5.62
N ARG A 57 14.97 1.59 6.34
CA ARG A 57 15.97 1.97 7.35
C ARG A 57 17.21 2.55 6.66
N ASP A 58 17.97 3.40 7.35
CA ASP A 58 19.09 4.15 6.76
C ASP A 58 20.17 3.28 6.10
N HIS A 59 20.27 2.01 6.49
CA HIS A 59 21.20 1.03 5.94
C HIS A 59 20.50 -0.11 5.20
N GLU A 60 19.28 0.11 4.69
CA GLU A 60 18.64 -0.88 3.84
C GLU A 60 19.48 -1.11 2.56
N PRO A 61 19.84 -2.37 2.23
CA PRO A 61 20.73 -2.62 1.11
C PRO A 61 20.13 -2.16 -0.23
N PRO A 62 20.91 -1.53 -1.14
CA PRO A 62 20.45 -1.08 -2.45
C PRO A 62 19.74 -2.17 -3.27
N GLU A 63 20.24 -3.41 -3.21
CA GLU A 63 19.67 -4.56 -3.91
C GLU A 63 18.28 -4.95 -3.41
N VAL A 64 17.91 -4.56 -2.18
CA VAL A 64 16.54 -4.69 -1.65
C VAL A 64 15.75 -3.43 -1.96
N MET A 65 16.32 -2.26 -1.66
CA MET A 65 15.67 -0.96 -1.79
C MET A 65 15.18 -0.68 -3.22
N PHE A 66 15.93 -1.10 -4.23
CA PHE A 66 15.68 -0.80 -5.64
C PHE A 66 15.18 -2.01 -6.45
N ASP A 67 15.04 -3.19 -5.85
CA ASP A 67 14.34 -4.32 -6.48
C ASP A 67 12.83 -4.14 -6.31
N GLU A 68 12.11 -3.93 -7.41
CA GLU A 68 10.65 -3.78 -7.38
C GLU A 68 9.90 -5.00 -6.84
N LYS A 69 10.49 -6.20 -6.87
CA LYS A 69 9.89 -7.40 -6.26
C LYS A 69 9.95 -7.33 -4.72
N GLU A 70 10.89 -6.55 -4.19
CA GLU A 70 11.10 -6.36 -2.76
C GLU A 70 10.47 -5.05 -2.28
N ARG A 71 10.64 -3.95 -3.03
CA ARG A 71 10.18 -2.59 -2.71
C ARG A 71 9.43 -1.96 -3.88
N SER A 72 8.15 -2.30 -4.00
CA SER A 72 7.18 -1.54 -4.78
C SER A 72 5.77 -1.81 -4.27
N PHE A 73 4.84 -0.90 -4.53
CA PHE A 73 3.43 -1.08 -4.19
C PHE A 73 2.53 -0.32 -5.15
N TYR A 74 1.28 -0.75 -5.27
CA TYR A 74 0.25 0.07 -5.90
C TYR A 74 -0.28 1.06 -4.87
N VAL A 75 -0.45 2.31 -5.26
CA VAL A 75 -0.78 3.38 -4.30
C VAL A 75 -2.10 3.15 -3.54
N ASN A 76 -3.05 2.44 -4.15
CA ASN A 76 -4.31 2.03 -3.54
C ASN A 76 -4.25 0.64 -2.86
N GLU A 77 -3.08 0.00 -2.83
CA GLU A 77 -2.79 -1.25 -2.12
C GLU A 77 -1.52 -1.12 -1.26
N PRO A 78 -1.47 -0.13 -0.32
CA PRO A 78 -0.29 0.10 0.51
C PRO A 78 -0.01 -1.04 1.51
N LEU A 79 -1.01 -1.87 1.81
CA LEU A 79 -0.82 -3.10 2.57
C LEU A 79 -0.83 -4.30 1.61
N GLN A 80 0.33 -4.90 1.43
CA GLN A 80 0.50 -6.09 0.61
C GLN A 80 0.59 -7.33 1.48
N VAL A 81 -0.18 -8.36 1.13
CA VAL A 81 -0.08 -9.69 1.77
C VAL A 81 0.09 -10.77 0.72
N ARG A 82 1.00 -11.71 0.97
CA ARG A 82 1.18 -12.89 0.12
C ARG A 82 1.57 -14.11 0.93
N LEU A 83 1.24 -15.29 0.41
CA LEU A 83 1.74 -16.56 0.93
C LEU A 83 2.96 -17.01 0.14
N THR A 84 4.05 -17.34 0.83
CA THR A 84 5.23 -17.93 0.20
C THR A 84 5.02 -19.42 -0.06
N ARG A 85 5.85 -20.04 -0.92
CA ARG A 85 5.84 -21.49 -1.13
C ARG A 85 6.11 -22.29 0.16
N LYS A 86 6.75 -21.67 1.16
CA LYS A 86 7.02 -22.24 2.48
C LYS A 86 5.84 -22.07 3.45
N LYS A 87 4.68 -21.60 2.98
CA LYS A 87 3.48 -21.31 3.79
C LYS A 87 3.70 -20.21 4.84
N GLU A 88 4.61 -19.29 4.56
CA GLU A 88 4.77 -18.09 5.36
C GLU A 88 3.85 -16.99 4.82
N LEU A 89 3.20 -16.27 5.71
CA LEU A 89 2.56 -15.02 5.38
C LEU A 89 3.64 -13.94 5.38
N LEU A 90 3.83 -13.30 4.22
CA LEU A 90 4.61 -12.07 4.09
C LEU A 90 3.65 -10.90 3.94
N LEU A 91 3.84 -9.90 4.80
CA LEU A 91 3.10 -8.65 4.83
C LEU A 91 4.09 -7.49 4.68
N ARG A 92 3.74 -6.50 3.87
CA ARG A 92 4.48 -5.23 3.72
C ARG A 92 3.51 -4.08 3.77
N PHE A 93 3.79 -3.08 4.60
CA PHE A 93 2.94 -1.92 4.76
C PHE A 93 3.67 -0.62 4.41
N TYR A 94 3.27 0.01 3.32
CA TYR A 94 3.84 1.27 2.82
C TYR A 94 3.01 2.44 3.31
N SER A 95 3.22 2.85 4.56
CA SER A 95 2.61 4.03 5.14
C SER A 95 3.49 4.61 6.26
N PRO A 96 3.57 5.94 6.40
CA PRO A 96 4.17 6.60 7.56
C PRO A 96 3.36 6.49 8.86
N ARG A 97 2.13 5.99 8.79
CA ARG A 97 1.20 5.94 9.93
C ARG A 97 0.68 4.53 10.12
N SER A 98 0.53 4.13 11.38
CA SER A 98 -0.01 2.82 11.74
C SER A 98 -1.49 2.71 11.40
N ILE A 99 -1.95 1.47 11.20
CA ILE A 99 -3.37 1.12 11.10
C ILE A 99 -3.70 0.04 12.13
N GLN A 100 -4.95 -0.05 12.55
CA GLN A 100 -5.38 -0.97 13.61
C GLN A 100 -6.42 -1.99 13.13
N ASN A 101 -6.52 -3.09 13.89
CA ASN A 101 -7.56 -4.12 13.74
C ASN A 101 -7.65 -4.69 12.31
N VAL A 102 -6.52 -5.21 11.81
CA VAL A 102 -6.42 -5.76 10.45
C VAL A 102 -6.58 -7.28 10.50
N THR A 103 -7.56 -7.81 9.79
CA THR A 103 -7.77 -9.26 9.65
C THR A 103 -7.35 -9.74 8.28
N ILE A 104 -6.55 -10.81 8.23
CA ILE A 104 -6.19 -11.51 7.00
C ILE A 104 -7.03 -12.78 6.88
N TRP A 105 -7.85 -12.81 5.85
CA TRP A 105 -8.67 -13.95 5.45
C TRP A 105 -8.02 -14.73 4.31
N ALA A 106 -8.41 -15.99 4.15
CA ALA A 106 -8.12 -16.77 2.95
C ALA A 106 -9.38 -17.46 2.42
N TYR A 107 -9.69 -17.27 1.14
CA TYR A 107 -10.73 -18.00 0.43
C TYR A 107 -10.22 -19.37 0.01
N LEU A 108 -11.04 -20.38 0.27
CA LEU A 108 -10.88 -21.72 -0.30
C LEU A 108 -11.56 -21.72 -1.67
N GLN A 109 -10.83 -22.09 -2.72
CA GLN A 109 -11.39 -22.10 -4.09
C GLN A 109 -12.61 -23.03 -4.23
N GLU A 110 -12.73 -24.05 -3.39
CA GLU A 110 -13.92 -24.91 -3.30
C GLU A 110 -14.78 -24.48 -2.10
N GLY A 111 -15.94 -23.88 -2.37
CA GLY A 111 -16.98 -23.61 -1.36
C GLY A 111 -17.20 -22.14 -1.00
N GLY A 112 -16.37 -21.20 -1.47
CA GLY A 112 -16.57 -19.75 -1.26
C GLY A 112 -16.42 -19.28 0.19
N GLU A 113 -16.15 -20.19 1.11
CA GLU A 113 -15.94 -19.89 2.52
C GLU A 113 -14.54 -19.27 2.71
N ARG A 114 -14.49 -18.18 3.47
CA ARG A 114 -13.23 -17.55 3.90
C ARG A 114 -12.88 -17.98 5.31
N VAL A 115 -11.63 -18.38 5.53
CA VAL A 115 -11.11 -18.76 6.85
C VAL A 115 -10.20 -17.67 7.41
N ARG A 116 -10.33 -17.42 8.71
CA ARG A 116 -9.53 -16.38 9.38
C ARG A 116 -8.12 -16.90 9.67
N LEU A 117 -7.10 -16.31 9.06
CA LEU A 117 -5.71 -16.74 9.24
C LEU A 117 -5.00 -15.98 10.35
N MET A 118 -5.11 -14.65 10.34
CA MET A 118 -4.32 -13.79 11.21
C MET A 118 -5.06 -12.49 11.50
N GLU A 119 -4.88 -11.95 12.70
CA GLU A 119 -5.38 -10.64 13.11
C GLU A 119 -4.24 -9.83 13.71
N PHE A 120 -4.10 -8.57 13.29
CA PHE A 120 -3.14 -7.61 13.82
C PHE A 120 -3.89 -6.54 14.59
N GLU A 121 -3.54 -6.36 15.87
CA GLU A 121 -4.08 -5.25 16.67
C GLU A 121 -3.62 -3.90 16.11
N VAL A 122 -2.36 -3.83 15.68
CA VAL A 122 -1.75 -2.66 15.07
C VAL A 122 -0.73 -3.12 14.04
N ILE A 123 -0.67 -2.50 12.86
CA ILE A 123 0.41 -2.65 11.89
C ILE A 123 1.20 -1.34 11.90
N TRP A 124 2.49 -1.42 12.25
CA TRP A 124 3.35 -0.24 12.40
C TRP A 124 3.80 0.34 11.04
N PRO A 125 4.18 1.64 11.00
CA PRO A 125 4.70 2.26 9.78
C PRO A 125 5.84 1.48 9.15
N PHE A 126 5.83 1.37 7.82
CA PHE A 126 6.89 0.70 7.04
C PHE A 126 7.21 -0.74 7.49
N LEU A 127 6.23 -1.46 8.05
CA LEU A 127 6.44 -2.82 8.54
C LEU A 127 6.58 -3.83 7.39
N GLU A 128 7.61 -4.68 7.45
CA GLU A 128 7.69 -5.97 6.78
C GLU A 128 7.57 -7.07 7.85
N PHE A 129 6.53 -7.91 7.74
CA PHE A 129 6.26 -9.01 8.65
C PHE A 129 6.26 -10.33 7.90
N ARG A 130 6.98 -11.33 8.42
CA ARG A 130 7.08 -12.67 7.83
C ARG A 130 6.93 -13.73 8.91
N ARG A 131 5.89 -14.55 8.82
CA ARG A 131 5.67 -15.64 9.80
C ARG A 131 5.13 -16.89 9.12
N LEU A 132 5.68 -18.04 9.51
CA LEU A 132 5.16 -19.35 9.13
C LEU A 132 3.75 -19.53 9.71
N LEU A 133 2.77 -19.82 8.86
CA LEU A 133 1.42 -20.10 9.33
C LEU A 133 1.38 -21.48 10.00
N PRO A 134 0.53 -21.70 11.03
CA PRO A 134 0.52 -22.96 11.77
C PRO A 134 0.29 -24.21 10.89
N PHE A 135 -0.57 -24.11 9.86
CA PHE A 135 -0.78 -25.19 8.89
C PHE A 135 0.44 -25.48 7.99
N GLY A 136 1.46 -24.62 8.06
CA GLY A 136 2.83 -24.84 7.60
C GLY A 136 3.42 -26.17 8.04
N ASN A 137 3.18 -26.53 9.30
CA ASN A 137 3.91 -27.58 10.01
C ASN A 137 3.07 -28.81 10.35
N LYS A 138 1.82 -28.59 10.80
CA LYS A 138 0.94 -29.65 11.31
C LYS A 138 -0.51 -29.36 10.91
N ASP A 139 -1.38 -30.30 11.27
CA ASP A 139 -2.82 -30.17 11.12
C ASP A 139 -3.35 -29.15 12.15
N TYR A 140 -4.07 -28.14 11.66
CA TYR A 140 -4.68 -27.10 12.49
C TYR A 140 -6.11 -26.85 12.08
N LYS A 141 -6.95 -26.56 13.07
CA LYS A 141 -8.33 -26.15 12.88
C LYS A 141 -8.40 -24.64 12.70
N TYR A 142 -9.07 -24.19 11.66
CA TYR A 142 -9.42 -22.80 11.39
C TYR A 142 -10.93 -22.65 11.40
N TYR A 143 -11.40 -21.41 11.43
CA TYR A 143 -12.82 -21.09 11.46
C TYR A 143 -13.19 -20.16 10.31
N THR A 144 -14.33 -20.43 9.69
CA THR A 144 -14.95 -19.49 8.74
C THR A 144 -15.55 -18.30 9.48
N ALA A 145 -15.98 -17.27 8.76
CA ALA A 145 -16.67 -16.13 9.34
C ALA A 145 -17.95 -16.53 10.12
N GLU A 146 -18.60 -17.62 9.72
CA GLU A 146 -19.80 -18.18 10.33
C GLU A 146 -19.51 -19.19 11.45
N GLY A 147 -18.23 -19.40 11.79
CA GLY A 147 -17.81 -20.29 12.87
C GLY A 147 -17.73 -21.78 12.48
N LYS A 148 -17.81 -22.11 11.20
CA LYS A 148 -17.59 -23.49 10.72
C LYS A 148 -16.12 -23.87 10.82
N ALA A 149 -15.83 -25.04 11.37
CA ALA A 149 -14.46 -25.55 11.48
C ALA A 149 -13.95 -26.08 10.13
N VAL A 150 -12.73 -25.70 9.76
CA VAL A 150 -12.02 -26.12 8.55
C VAL A 150 -10.64 -26.64 8.93
N LEU A 151 -10.23 -27.78 8.36
CA LEU A 151 -8.89 -28.33 8.53
C LEU A 151 -7.94 -27.75 7.47
N LEU A 152 -6.87 -27.10 7.91
CA LEU A 152 -5.72 -26.80 7.05
C LEU A 152 -4.50 -27.57 7.55
N ASN A 153 -3.65 -28.03 6.63
CA ASN A 153 -2.48 -28.85 6.94
C ASN A 153 -1.33 -28.62 5.94
N PRO A 154 -0.17 -29.27 6.12
CA PRO A 154 0.97 -29.08 5.22
C PRO A 154 0.73 -29.52 3.77
N LYS A 155 -0.36 -30.22 3.46
CA LYS A 155 -0.71 -30.59 2.07
C LYS A 155 -1.62 -29.56 1.39
N THR A 156 -2.20 -28.62 2.14
CA THR A 156 -2.96 -27.49 1.58
C THR A 156 -2.09 -26.72 0.60
N LYS A 157 -2.52 -26.60 -0.66
CA LYS A 157 -1.74 -25.88 -1.67
C LYS A 157 -2.00 -24.39 -1.56
N ILE A 158 -0.94 -23.61 -1.57
CA ILE A 158 -1.03 -22.15 -1.50
C ILE A 158 -1.80 -21.55 -2.70
N GLY A 159 -1.69 -22.16 -3.89
CA GLY A 159 -2.42 -21.71 -5.08
C GLY A 159 -3.95 -21.88 -4.98
N GLU A 160 -4.43 -22.66 -4.01
CA GLU A 160 -5.86 -22.86 -3.73
C GLU A 160 -6.38 -21.80 -2.73
N LEU A 161 -5.50 -20.91 -2.22
CA LEU A 161 -5.82 -19.87 -1.24
C LEU A 161 -5.70 -18.48 -1.88
N LYS A 162 -6.80 -17.71 -1.88
CA LYS A 162 -6.78 -16.28 -2.22
C LYS A 162 -6.88 -15.46 -0.93
N LEU A 163 -5.89 -14.62 -0.66
CA LEU A 163 -5.90 -13.76 0.52
C LEU A 163 -6.86 -12.57 0.34
N GLU A 164 -7.45 -12.12 1.44
CA GLU A 164 -8.23 -10.88 1.54
C GLU A 164 -7.83 -10.15 2.83
N ILE A 165 -7.75 -8.82 2.75
CA ILE A 165 -7.53 -7.94 3.89
C ILE A 165 -8.88 -7.33 4.28
N GLU A 166 -9.26 -7.47 5.54
CA GLU A 166 -10.36 -6.72 6.13
C GLU A 166 -9.79 -5.73 7.15
N CYS A 167 -10.04 -4.44 6.95
CA CYS A 167 -9.60 -3.37 7.84
C CYS A 167 -10.56 -2.17 7.72
N LYS A 168 -11.03 -1.67 8.87
CA LYS A 168 -11.95 -0.52 8.97
C LYS A 168 -11.28 0.73 9.51
N ASP A 169 -9.96 0.71 9.68
CA ASP A 169 -9.19 1.88 10.09
C ASP A 169 -9.44 3.03 9.09
N PRO A 170 -9.86 4.22 9.55
CA PRO A 170 -10.19 5.34 8.66
C PRO A 170 -9.05 5.71 7.72
N LEU A 171 -7.79 5.62 8.16
CA LEU A 171 -6.63 5.88 7.33
C LEU A 171 -6.50 4.82 6.23
N TYR A 172 -6.69 3.54 6.57
CA TYR A 172 -6.64 2.45 5.58
C TYR A 172 -7.73 2.59 4.52
N VAL A 173 -8.97 2.86 4.96
CA VAL A 173 -10.10 3.09 4.05
C VAL A 173 -9.81 4.28 3.13
N GLN A 174 -9.29 5.38 3.68
CA GLN A 174 -8.93 6.55 2.90
C GLN A 174 -7.88 6.25 1.81
N MET A 175 -6.81 5.53 2.14
CA MET A 175 -5.74 5.22 1.18
C MET A 175 -6.21 4.25 0.08
N THR A 176 -7.05 3.27 0.43
CA THR A 176 -7.49 2.21 -0.49
C THR A 176 -8.71 2.56 -1.33
N SER A 177 -9.46 3.60 -0.96
CA SER A 177 -10.64 4.05 -1.73
C SER A 177 -10.29 4.85 -2.99
N SER A 178 -9.02 5.16 -3.22
CA SER A 178 -8.59 5.92 -4.40
C SER A 178 -8.69 5.10 -5.69
N PRO A 179 -9.19 5.68 -6.81
CA PRO A 179 -9.18 5.05 -8.12
C PRO A 179 -7.78 5.02 -8.76
N CYS A 180 -6.79 5.72 -8.19
CA CYS A 180 -5.42 5.71 -8.66
C CYS A 180 -4.79 4.33 -8.47
N HIS A 181 -4.34 3.69 -9.56
CA HIS A 181 -3.65 2.39 -9.51
C HIS A 181 -2.20 2.48 -9.97
N TRP A 182 -1.49 3.51 -9.50
CA TRP A 182 -0.11 3.76 -9.86
C TRP A 182 0.82 2.79 -9.15
N LYS A 183 1.74 2.15 -9.89
CA LYS A 183 2.85 1.44 -9.27
C LYS A 183 3.90 2.43 -8.78
N ILE A 184 4.21 2.39 -7.50
CA ILE A 184 5.27 3.20 -6.89
C ILE A 184 6.53 2.36 -6.75
N ALA A 185 7.65 2.89 -7.25
CA ALA A 185 8.96 2.25 -7.20
C ALA A 185 10.06 3.28 -6.90
N PHE A 186 11.25 2.79 -6.57
CA PHE A 186 12.40 3.62 -6.19
C PHE A 186 13.58 3.32 -7.12
N GLY A 187 14.40 4.31 -7.44
CA GLY A 187 15.50 4.16 -8.40
C GLY A 187 16.88 4.51 -7.85
N ALA A 188 17.87 3.73 -8.27
CA ALA A 188 19.29 3.88 -7.96
C ALA A 188 20.04 4.76 -8.98
N TYR A 189 19.39 5.79 -9.53
CA TYR A 189 19.94 6.55 -10.65
C TYR A 189 21.22 7.25 -10.19
N CYS A 190 22.29 7.14 -10.97
CA CYS A 190 23.58 7.76 -10.66
C CYS A 190 24.14 8.44 -11.90
N GLY A 191 24.78 9.59 -11.70
CA GLY A 191 25.42 10.36 -12.76
C GLY A 191 25.49 11.84 -12.42
N GLU A 192 25.86 12.67 -13.40
CA GLU A 192 26.05 14.12 -13.21
C GLU A 192 24.83 14.83 -12.60
N ASN A 193 23.63 14.41 -12.98
CA ASN A 193 22.37 15.02 -12.55
C ASN A 193 21.55 14.13 -11.59
N TRP A 194 22.10 13.00 -11.13
CA TRP A 194 21.34 12.00 -10.39
C TRP A 194 22.14 11.40 -9.23
N SER A 195 21.44 11.15 -8.12
CA SER A 195 21.96 10.31 -7.05
C SER A 195 20.93 9.24 -6.69
N PRO A 196 21.35 8.08 -6.15
CA PRO A 196 20.43 7.04 -5.71
C PRO A 196 19.39 7.60 -4.72
N LEU A 197 18.15 7.13 -4.73
CA LEU A 197 17.22 7.59 -3.70
C LEU A 197 17.67 7.08 -2.32
N LEU A 198 17.76 7.94 -1.30
CA LEU A 198 18.09 7.48 0.07
C LEU A 198 16.84 6.96 0.79
N PRO A 199 16.96 6.05 1.77
CA PRO A 199 15.82 5.48 2.49
C PRO A 199 14.87 6.52 3.08
N ALA A 200 15.42 7.60 3.66
CA ALA A 200 14.68 8.75 4.13
C ALA A 200 13.74 9.35 3.06
N HIS A 201 14.25 9.54 1.84
CA HIS A 201 13.51 10.08 0.71
C HIS A 201 12.51 9.06 0.13
N ALA A 202 12.79 7.76 0.21
CA ALA A 202 11.80 6.73 -0.15
C ALA A 202 10.57 6.76 0.78
N ARG A 203 10.76 7.02 2.08
CA ARG A 203 9.64 7.21 3.00
C ARG A 203 8.80 8.46 2.65
N GLU A 204 9.44 9.56 2.28
CA GLU A 204 8.75 10.76 1.78
C GLU A 204 8.04 10.50 0.43
N ALA A 205 8.66 9.75 -0.49
CA ALA A 205 8.04 9.35 -1.74
C ALA A 205 6.74 8.54 -1.53
N VAL A 206 6.71 7.67 -0.52
CA VAL A 206 5.49 6.98 -0.09
C VAL A 206 4.44 7.98 0.39
N ALA A 207 4.81 8.93 1.26
CA ALA A 207 3.90 9.97 1.75
C ALA A 207 3.32 10.84 0.62
N ILE A 208 4.17 11.32 -0.28
CA ILE A 208 3.77 12.09 -1.47
C ILE A 208 2.78 11.28 -2.31
N SER A 209 3.09 10.02 -2.61
CA SER A 209 2.23 9.17 -3.45
C SER A 209 0.85 8.97 -2.84
N LEU A 210 0.78 8.63 -1.54
CA LEU A 210 -0.48 8.47 -0.83
C LEU A 210 -1.29 9.76 -0.82
N ASN A 211 -0.65 10.90 -0.56
CA ASN A 211 -1.32 12.19 -0.55
C ASN A 211 -1.81 12.62 -1.94
N LEU A 212 -1.02 12.43 -3.00
CA LEU A 212 -1.43 12.74 -4.38
C LEU A 212 -2.65 11.90 -4.77
N SER A 213 -2.60 10.60 -4.48
CA SER A 213 -3.70 9.68 -4.74
C SER A 213 -4.98 10.10 -4.00
N SER A 214 -4.89 10.41 -2.70
CA SER A 214 -6.04 10.90 -1.92
C SER A 214 -6.53 12.28 -2.34
N LEU A 215 -5.64 13.19 -2.76
CA LEU A 215 -6.01 14.49 -3.30
C LEU A 215 -6.89 14.32 -4.54
N PHE A 216 -6.44 13.56 -5.53
CA PHE A 216 -7.20 13.40 -6.78
C PHE A 216 -8.48 12.57 -6.63
N ALA A 217 -8.56 11.74 -5.59
CA ALA A 217 -9.78 11.02 -5.21
C ALA A 217 -10.77 11.89 -4.40
N SER A 218 -10.38 13.09 -3.97
CA SER A 218 -11.19 13.91 -3.07
C SER A 218 -12.33 14.65 -3.79
N GLN A 219 -13.42 14.89 -3.06
CA GLN A 219 -14.53 15.72 -3.54
C GLN A 219 -14.09 17.19 -3.71
N GLU A 220 -13.17 17.65 -2.87
CA GLU A 220 -12.60 18.99 -2.94
C GLU A 220 -11.82 19.21 -4.25
N PHE A 221 -11.06 18.20 -4.70
CA PHE A 221 -10.39 18.26 -5.99
C PHE A 221 -11.39 18.29 -7.15
N LEU A 222 -12.43 17.44 -7.10
CA LEU A 222 -13.50 17.45 -8.12
C LEU A 222 -14.18 18.82 -8.22
N GLN A 223 -14.47 19.46 -7.09
CA GLN A 223 -15.07 20.79 -7.05
C GLN A 223 -14.12 21.87 -7.54
N GLU A 224 -12.84 21.82 -7.16
CA GLU A 224 -11.88 22.85 -7.52
C GLU A 224 -11.48 22.77 -9.01
N ILE A 225 -11.28 21.56 -9.54
CA ILE A 225 -10.94 21.37 -10.96
C ILE A 225 -12.09 21.79 -11.88
N ASP A 226 -13.35 21.64 -11.45
CA ASP A 226 -14.52 22.08 -12.22
C ASP A 226 -14.53 23.61 -12.43
N ARG A 227 -14.07 24.40 -11.44
CA ARG A 227 -13.92 25.86 -11.56
C ARG A 227 -12.89 26.28 -12.62
N TYR A 228 -12.02 25.35 -13.01
CA TYR A 228 -10.99 25.50 -14.03
C TYR A 228 -11.43 25.00 -15.42
N ARG A 229 -12.69 24.58 -15.61
CA ARG A 229 -13.24 24.30 -16.95
C ARG A 229 -13.04 25.49 -17.88
N GLY A 230 -12.44 25.23 -19.05
CA GLY A 230 -12.11 26.27 -20.04
C GLY A 230 -10.89 27.14 -19.70
N LYS A 231 -10.18 26.86 -18.61
CA LYS A 231 -9.04 27.67 -18.10
C LYS A 231 -7.72 26.90 -18.01
N LEU A 232 -7.73 25.60 -18.29
CA LEU A 232 -6.52 24.80 -18.46
C LEU A 232 -6.18 24.72 -19.93
N TYR A 233 -4.95 25.09 -20.28
CA TYR A 233 -4.50 25.20 -21.66
C TYR A 233 -3.30 24.30 -21.89
N LEU A 234 -3.34 23.56 -23.00
CA LEU A 234 -2.26 22.69 -23.47
C LEU A 234 -1.07 23.50 -24.01
N ASP A 235 -1.35 24.65 -24.61
CA ASP A 235 -0.37 25.45 -25.34
C ASP A 235 -0.66 26.96 -25.26
N ASN A 236 0.25 27.75 -25.84
CA ASN A 236 0.16 29.22 -25.91
C ASN A 236 -0.97 29.71 -26.83
N SER A 237 -1.53 28.83 -27.67
CA SER A 237 -2.70 29.12 -28.51
C SER A 237 -4.01 28.96 -27.74
N LYS A 238 -3.95 28.65 -26.45
CA LYS A 238 -5.11 28.42 -25.56
C LYS A 238 -5.97 27.23 -26.00
N THR A 239 -5.35 26.19 -26.55
CA THR A 239 -6.04 24.91 -26.75
C THR A 239 -6.51 24.37 -25.40
N VAL A 240 -7.83 24.33 -25.18
CA VAL A 240 -8.43 23.95 -23.89
C VAL A 240 -8.23 22.45 -23.64
N ILE A 241 -7.81 22.12 -22.42
CA ILE A 241 -7.73 20.74 -21.95
C ILE A 241 -9.12 20.25 -21.54
N ASN A 242 -9.47 19.06 -22.02
CA ASN A 242 -10.65 18.34 -21.57
C ASN A 242 -10.40 17.74 -20.16
N ILE A 243 -11.21 18.15 -19.19
CA ILE A 243 -11.07 17.70 -17.79
C ILE A 243 -11.35 16.20 -17.64
N ASP A 244 -12.27 15.64 -18.42
CA ASP A 244 -12.63 14.23 -18.30
C ASP A 244 -11.48 13.33 -18.82
N GLU A 245 -10.78 13.79 -19.86
CA GLU A 245 -9.52 13.18 -20.32
C GLU A 245 -8.39 13.34 -19.29
N LEU A 246 -8.30 14.50 -18.64
CA LEU A 246 -7.33 14.74 -17.56
C LEU A 246 -7.53 13.75 -16.40
N PHE A 247 -8.77 13.48 -15.97
CA PHE A 247 -9.04 12.44 -14.96
C PHE A 247 -8.58 11.06 -15.42
N THR A 248 -8.83 10.72 -16.69
CA THR A 248 -8.36 9.46 -17.27
C THR A 248 -6.84 9.36 -17.20
N GLN A 249 -6.12 10.44 -17.53
CA GLN A 249 -4.66 10.49 -17.44
C GLN A 249 -4.16 10.37 -16.00
N ILE A 250 -4.76 11.09 -15.06
CA ILE A 250 -4.41 11.02 -13.63
C ILE A 250 -4.55 9.58 -13.13
N PHE A 251 -5.68 8.91 -13.38
CA PHE A 251 -5.95 7.60 -12.80
C PHE A 251 -5.24 6.45 -13.51
N SER A 252 -4.89 6.62 -14.79
CA SER A 252 -4.26 5.57 -15.61
C SER A 252 -2.72 5.62 -15.66
N LEU A 253 -2.06 6.52 -14.93
CA LEU A 253 -0.61 6.51 -14.81
C LEU A 253 -0.12 5.12 -14.37
N LYS A 254 0.77 4.53 -15.17
CA LYS A 254 1.22 3.15 -14.92
C LYS A 254 2.15 3.07 -13.72
N MET A 255 3.06 4.02 -13.59
CA MET A 255 4.11 3.99 -12.59
C MET A 255 4.64 5.38 -12.28
N LEU A 256 5.05 5.58 -11.02
CA LEU A 256 5.90 6.66 -10.58
C LEU A 256 7.15 6.06 -9.91
N ARG A 257 8.30 6.20 -10.57
CA ARG A 257 9.61 5.83 -10.03
C ARG A 257 10.26 7.07 -9.44
N TYR A 258 10.41 7.06 -8.12
CA TYR A 258 11.05 8.15 -7.39
C TYR A 258 12.56 8.01 -7.43
N VAL A 259 13.24 9.12 -7.73
CA VAL A 259 14.68 9.25 -7.82
C VAL A 259 15.11 10.62 -7.27
N HIS A 260 16.39 10.78 -6.93
CA HIS A 260 16.93 12.06 -6.50
C HIS A 260 17.63 12.78 -7.66
N VAL A 261 17.26 14.05 -7.89
CA VAL A 261 17.89 14.92 -8.90
C VAL A 261 18.85 15.92 -8.28
N ILE A 262 19.99 16.11 -8.94
CA ILE A 262 21.03 17.10 -8.60
C ILE A 262 20.96 18.24 -9.63
N GLY A 263 21.18 19.49 -9.18
CA GLY A 263 21.28 20.66 -10.05
C GLY A 263 19.96 21.17 -10.65
N ARG A 264 18.83 20.51 -10.36
CA ARG A 264 17.47 20.89 -10.76
C ARG A 264 16.49 20.67 -9.60
N ASN A 265 15.32 21.31 -9.67
CA ASN A 265 14.26 21.10 -8.69
C ASN A 265 13.56 19.75 -8.85
N GLY A 266 13.35 19.32 -10.10
CA GLY A 266 12.68 18.07 -10.43
C GLY A 266 12.86 17.68 -11.90
N VAL A 267 12.49 16.45 -12.20
CA VAL A 267 12.38 15.88 -13.55
C VAL A 267 11.23 14.86 -13.56
N GLY A 268 10.17 15.17 -14.30
CA GLY A 268 9.00 14.32 -14.52
C GLY A 268 8.90 13.79 -15.94
N GLY A 269 8.19 12.68 -16.11
CA GLY A 269 7.92 12.06 -17.42
C GLY A 269 8.48 10.65 -17.57
N ASN A 270 7.95 9.86 -18.52
CA ASN A 270 8.37 8.47 -18.78
C ASN A 270 8.39 7.58 -17.52
N ASN A 271 7.39 7.72 -16.64
CA ASN A 271 7.29 7.07 -15.32
C ASN A 271 8.34 7.52 -14.28
N ILE A 272 9.14 8.55 -14.54
CA ILE A 272 10.11 9.09 -13.58
C ILE A 272 9.48 10.25 -12.83
N MET A 273 9.58 10.22 -11.50
CA MET A 273 9.26 11.33 -10.60
C MET A 273 10.55 11.70 -9.85
N GLY A 274 11.45 12.41 -10.54
CA GLY A 274 12.70 12.88 -9.99
C GLY A 274 12.51 14.18 -9.23
N LEU A 275 12.97 14.24 -7.99
CA LEU A 275 12.79 15.39 -7.11
C LEU A 275 14.11 15.73 -6.40
N ASN A 276 14.36 17.01 -6.21
CA ASN A 276 15.41 17.47 -5.32
C ASN A 276 15.04 17.15 -3.86
N GLU A 277 16.02 17.10 -2.95
CA GLU A 277 15.77 16.82 -1.53
C GLU A 277 14.72 17.76 -0.94
N TRP A 278 14.81 19.07 -1.21
CA TRP A 278 13.87 20.02 -0.64
C TRP A 278 12.43 19.71 -1.06
N CYS A 279 12.20 19.23 -2.28
CA CYS A 279 10.87 18.85 -2.76
C CYS A 279 10.26 17.68 -1.97
N TYR A 280 11.10 16.75 -1.49
CA TYR A 280 10.65 15.65 -0.62
C TYR A 280 10.31 16.12 0.79
N LEU A 281 10.94 17.19 1.30
CA LEU A 281 10.84 17.61 2.70
C LEU A 281 9.86 18.77 2.92
N GLU A 282 9.77 19.69 1.96
CA GLU A 282 9.19 21.02 2.15
C GLU A 282 7.71 21.11 1.77
N HIS A 283 7.10 20.03 1.28
CA HIS A 283 5.71 20.06 0.79
C HIS A 283 4.65 20.17 1.89
N TYR A 284 5.02 19.95 3.16
CA TYR A 284 4.09 20.01 4.29
C TYR A 284 3.81 21.46 4.77
N PRO A 285 2.59 21.76 5.27
CA PRO A 285 2.26 23.08 5.81
C PRO A 285 3.03 23.45 7.08
N ASP A 286 3.49 22.45 7.86
CA ASP A 286 4.32 22.65 9.05
C ASP A 286 5.83 22.71 8.73
N ASP A 287 6.15 22.82 7.44
CA ASP A 287 7.46 23.11 6.86
C ASP A 287 7.38 24.39 5.98
N GLU A 288 8.13 24.45 4.88
CA GLU A 288 8.08 25.55 3.92
C GLU A 288 6.81 25.60 3.03
N CYS A 289 5.97 24.56 3.06
CA CYS A 289 4.72 24.45 2.31
C CYS A 289 4.89 24.60 0.78
N LYS A 290 5.93 24.00 0.20
CA LYS A 290 6.28 24.08 -1.22
C LYS A 290 6.02 22.75 -1.95
N ALA A 291 4.79 22.57 -2.43
CA ALA A 291 4.41 21.39 -3.23
C ALA A 291 4.47 21.61 -4.76
N HIS A 292 4.76 22.83 -5.22
CA HIS A 292 4.64 23.21 -6.62
C HIS A 292 5.47 22.35 -7.59
N THR A 293 6.71 22.00 -7.23
CA THR A 293 7.54 21.13 -8.07
C THR A 293 6.96 19.73 -8.19
N ILE A 294 6.36 19.17 -7.13
CA ILE A 294 5.70 17.86 -7.19
C ILE A 294 4.61 17.86 -8.27
N PHE A 295 3.77 18.91 -8.30
CA PHE A 295 2.70 19.01 -9.30
C PHE A 295 3.20 19.37 -10.70
N HIS A 296 4.30 20.12 -10.80
CA HIS A 296 4.99 20.38 -12.06
C HIS A 296 5.48 19.07 -12.69
N GLU A 297 6.24 18.26 -11.94
CA GLU A 297 6.76 16.99 -12.45
C GLU A 297 5.64 15.96 -12.67
N PHE A 298 4.58 15.98 -11.84
CA PHE A 298 3.41 15.14 -12.09
C PHE A 298 2.70 15.50 -13.41
N ALA A 299 2.64 16.78 -13.79
CA ALA A 299 2.10 17.19 -15.09
C ALA A 299 2.94 16.65 -16.25
N HIS A 300 4.26 16.62 -16.11
CA HIS A 300 5.14 15.95 -17.08
C HIS A 300 4.90 14.45 -17.15
N CYS A 301 4.63 13.78 -16.02
CA CYS A 301 4.23 12.36 -16.02
C CYS A 301 2.93 12.11 -16.80
N MET A 302 2.02 13.08 -16.85
CA MET A 302 0.79 13.02 -17.66
C MET A 302 1.01 13.39 -19.14
N GLY A 303 2.22 13.80 -19.53
CA GLY A 303 2.57 14.15 -20.91
C GLY A 303 2.44 15.63 -21.26
N TYR A 304 2.19 16.50 -20.28
CA TYR A 304 2.14 17.95 -20.50
C TYR A 304 3.55 18.55 -20.55
N ASN A 305 3.74 19.56 -21.38
CA ASN A 305 5.01 20.28 -21.53
C ASN A 305 4.91 21.72 -20.97
N HIS A 306 5.88 22.57 -21.31
CA HIS A 306 5.93 23.97 -20.84
C HIS A 306 5.14 24.97 -21.69
N SER A 307 4.48 24.52 -22.75
CA SER A 307 3.75 25.41 -23.67
C SER A 307 2.42 25.90 -23.11
N GLY A 308 1.81 25.17 -22.19
CA GLY A 308 0.53 25.49 -21.57
C GLY A 308 0.64 26.07 -20.16
N ASN A 309 -0.44 26.02 -19.38
CA ASN A 309 -0.44 26.38 -17.95
C ASN A 309 -0.48 25.15 -17.01
N MET A 310 -0.15 23.98 -17.54
CA MET A 310 -0.12 22.73 -16.77
C MET A 310 1.14 22.59 -15.90
N THR A 311 2.22 23.29 -16.25
CA THR A 311 3.53 23.16 -15.59
C THR A 311 3.99 24.47 -14.94
N TYR A 312 3.49 25.63 -15.37
CA TYR A 312 3.85 26.92 -14.78
C TYR A 312 2.64 27.83 -14.60
N ILE A 313 2.75 28.77 -13.66
CA ILE A 313 1.99 30.01 -13.71
C ILE A 313 2.69 30.91 -14.73
N ASN A 314 1.98 31.32 -15.78
CA ASN A 314 2.54 32.13 -16.87
C ASN A 314 1.50 33.13 -17.40
N GLY A 315 1.74 33.71 -18.58
CA GLY A 315 0.82 34.66 -19.23
C GLY A 315 -0.58 34.10 -19.53
N LEU A 316 -0.80 32.79 -19.38
CA LEU A 316 -2.10 32.12 -19.50
C LEU A 316 -2.86 32.04 -18.17
N GLY A 317 -2.29 32.58 -17.08
CA GLY A 317 -2.88 32.63 -15.74
C GLY A 317 -2.47 31.46 -14.84
N LYS A 318 -3.15 31.35 -13.69
CA LYS A 318 -3.03 30.19 -12.80
C LYS A 318 -3.59 28.95 -13.51
N GLY A 319 -2.83 27.85 -13.49
CA GLY A 319 -3.28 26.56 -14.00
C GLY A 319 -3.08 25.44 -12.98
N TRP A 320 -2.76 24.24 -13.48
CA TRP A 320 -2.66 23.00 -12.70
C TRP A 320 -1.77 23.11 -11.45
N VAL A 321 -0.55 23.62 -11.59
CA VAL A 321 0.40 23.69 -10.47
C VAL A 321 -0.12 24.54 -9.33
N ALA A 322 -0.74 25.69 -9.64
CA ALA A 322 -1.30 26.58 -8.63
C ALA A 322 -2.50 25.93 -7.94
N LEU A 323 -3.45 25.41 -8.72
CA LEU A 323 -4.64 24.71 -8.22
C LEU A 323 -4.25 23.59 -7.25
N CYS A 324 -3.39 22.69 -7.71
CA CYS A 324 -3.06 21.50 -6.94
C CYS A 324 -2.24 21.85 -5.69
N SER A 325 -1.30 22.79 -5.79
CA SER A 325 -0.48 23.18 -4.63
C SER A 325 -1.31 23.87 -3.55
N GLU A 326 -2.21 24.77 -3.94
CA GLU A 326 -3.09 25.49 -3.01
C GLU A 326 -4.05 24.52 -2.31
N LEU A 327 -4.69 23.62 -3.07
CA LEU A 327 -5.61 22.63 -2.51
C LEU A 327 -4.87 21.60 -1.64
N TYR A 328 -3.72 21.09 -2.07
CA TYR A 328 -2.90 20.16 -1.28
C TYR A 328 -2.52 20.75 0.07
N ALA A 329 -2.05 22.00 0.09
CA ALA A 329 -1.72 22.70 1.33
C ALA A 329 -2.95 22.81 2.24
N GLN A 330 -4.11 23.18 1.67
CA GLN A 330 -5.36 23.30 2.42
C GLN A 330 -5.80 21.96 3.02
N LEU A 331 -5.79 20.88 2.24
CA LEU A 331 -6.16 19.55 2.74
C LEU A 331 -5.19 19.01 3.79
N CYS A 332 -3.88 19.34 3.70
CA CYS A 332 -2.95 19.04 4.78
C CYS A 332 -3.27 19.86 6.06
N ILE A 333 -3.56 21.16 5.94
CA ILE A 333 -3.95 22.01 7.09
C ILE A 333 -5.21 21.46 7.78
N ASP A 334 -6.18 21.01 6.98
CA ASP A 334 -7.42 20.43 7.47
C ASP A 334 -7.29 18.96 7.88
N GLN A 335 -6.07 18.39 7.82
CA GLN A 335 -5.75 17.00 8.17
C GLN A 335 -6.56 15.97 7.38
N LYS A 336 -6.94 16.33 6.16
CA LYS A 336 -7.72 15.50 5.22
C LYS A 336 -6.86 14.63 4.31
N LEU A 337 -5.53 14.77 4.31
CA LEU A 337 -4.63 13.88 3.56
C LEU A 337 -4.03 12.79 4.47
N PRO A 338 -3.72 11.59 3.94
CA PRO A 338 -3.16 10.49 4.73
C PRO A 338 -1.93 10.90 5.56
N VAL A 339 -1.05 11.71 4.98
CA VAL A 339 0.20 12.17 5.60
C VAL A 339 0.27 13.69 5.55
N TYR A 340 -0.40 14.37 6.48
CA TYR A 340 -0.54 15.84 6.43
C TYR A 340 0.56 16.64 7.12
N SER A 341 1.53 15.99 7.78
CA SER A 341 2.57 16.65 8.59
C SER A 341 3.90 15.92 8.48
N ARG A 342 4.99 16.69 8.46
CA ARG A 342 6.36 16.14 8.45
C ARG A 342 6.70 15.29 9.69
N HIS A 343 5.93 15.44 10.77
CA HIS A 343 6.16 14.74 12.03
C HIS A 343 5.95 13.22 11.95
N PHE A 344 5.19 12.72 10.97
CA PHE A 344 5.01 11.28 10.79
C PHE A 344 6.31 10.56 10.40
N LEU A 345 7.23 11.28 9.76
CA LEU A 345 8.48 10.71 9.25
C LEU A 345 9.72 11.22 9.96
N CYS A 346 9.67 12.44 10.51
CA CYS A 346 10.81 13.09 11.17
C CYS A 346 12.08 13.12 10.29
N THR A 347 11.92 13.18 8.95
CA THR A 347 13.02 13.02 8.00
C THR A 347 14.13 14.06 8.17
N ARG A 348 13.77 15.29 8.56
CA ARG A 348 14.77 16.33 8.88
C ARG A 348 15.71 15.97 10.04
N GLN A 349 15.31 15.07 10.93
CA GLN A 349 16.14 14.58 12.04
C GLN A 349 17.03 13.40 11.62
N CYS A 350 16.89 12.90 10.38
CA CYS A 350 17.74 11.85 9.85
C CYS A 350 19.08 12.44 9.39
N ASN A 351 20.18 11.81 9.82
CA ASN A 351 21.53 12.19 9.38
C ASN A 351 21.87 11.65 7.99
N ASN A 352 21.16 10.62 7.51
CA ASN A 352 21.39 10.02 6.19
C ASN A 352 20.49 10.66 5.12
N ARG A 353 20.84 11.89 4.73
CA ARG A 353 20.18 12.69 3.68
C ARG A 353 21.22 13.53 2.92
N TYR A 354 20.84 14.11 1.78
CA TYR A 354 21.72 14.88 0.90
C TYR A 354 21.99 16.31 1.40
N GLY A 355 21.00 16.95 2.03
CA GLY A 355 21.08 18.32 2.53
C GLY A 355 21.51 18.42 4.00
N GLY A 356 21.95 19.62 4.41
CA GLY A 356 22.42 19.91 5.77
C GLY A 356 21.39 20.59 6.69
N ASP A 357 20.25 21.06 6.16
CA ASP A 357 19.31 21.91 6.92
C ASP A 357 18.42 21.13 7.89
N LEU A 358 18.91 20.94 9.12
CA LEU A 358 18.23 20.19 10.19
C LEU A 358 17.02 20.94 10.77
N TYR A 359 17.01 22.28 10.67
CA TYR A 359 16.05 23.15 11.37
C TYR A 359 15.43 24.19 10.43
N VAL A 360 14.22 23.91 9.93
CA VAL A 360 13.31 24.94 9.42
C VAL A 360 12.30 25.27 10.51
N GLN A 361 12.29 26.53 10.96
CA GLN A 361 11.36 27.02 11.97
C GLN A 361 9.91 26.74 11.56
N LYS A 362 9.12 26.22 12.50
CA LYS A 362 7.70 25.93 12.28
C LYS A 362 6.98 27.21 11.87
N LYS A 363 6.50 27.29 10.63
CA LYS A 363 5.57 28.34 10.20
C LYS A 363 4.19 28.05 10.80
N THR A 364 3.98 28.37 12.07
CA THR A 364 2.63 28.38 12.65
C THR A 364 1.82 29.48 11.97
N LYS A 365 1.12 29.16 10.88
CA LYS A 365 -0.03 29.96 10.46
C LYS A 365 -1.13 29.76 11.51
N ARG A 366 -1.09 30.59 12.56
CA ARG A 366 -2.27 30.81 13.40
C ARG A 366 -3.39 31.28 12.46
N LYS A 367 -4.48 30.51 12.37
CA LYS A 367 -5.75 30.99 11.81
C LYS A 367 -6.07 32.31 12.54
N LYS A 368 -6.11 33.42 11.79
CA LYS A 368 -6.82 34.63 12.20
C LYS A 368 -8.16 34.60 11.50
#